data_AF-A0A9P0Q237-F1
#
_entry.id   AF-A0A9P0Q237-F1
#
_cell.length_a   1.000
_cell.length_b   1.000
_cell.length_c   1.000
_cell.angle_alpha   90.00
_cell.angle_beta   90.00
_cell.angle_gamma   90.00
#
_symmetry.space_group_name_H-M   'P 1'
#
loop_
_entity.id
_entity.type
_entity.pdbx_description
1 polymer ?
#
loop_
_entity_poly.entity_id
_entity_poly.type
_entity_poly.pdbx_seq_one_letter_code
_entity_poly.pdbx_strand_id
1 'polypeptide(L)'
;MNSDIKEATQNKEIETLTFDMEKTLPLPHLSTNIMFYKRQLWLYNCGIYAAKEGKSTFNLWLEGQAGRGAQEKLEKEITNRKKRCEEDKFSWLKIKEIKLLNEKPFSIFIETTHDATDNYKEIDIKKGKGNPQTMLFSRHLQPLWPNGKPVAEAKLKDIKSYLNPIPPADHPFYVNLIGDDTIEEDTEGYNAELDFQIQED
;
A
#
# COMPACT_ATOMS: atom_id res chain seq x y z
N MET A 1 -16.23 15.60 -1.95
CA MET A 1 -14.82 16.03 -1.75
C MET A 1 -14.68 17.50 -1.36
N ASN A 2 -14.99 18.48 -2.22
CA ASN A 2 -14.89 19.91 -1.82
C ASN A 2 -15.88 20.30 -0.70
N SER A 3 -17.03 19.63 -0.63
CA SER A 3 -17.98 19.69 0.48
C SER A 3 -17.35 19.18 1.78
N ASP A 4 -16.74 18.01 1.73
CA ASP A 4 -16.24 17.28 2.91
C ASP A 4 -15.02 17.98 3.49
N ILE A 5 -14.14 18.50 2.62
CA ILE A 5 -13.01 19.37 3.03
C ILE A 5 -13.52 20.62 3.75
N LYS A 6 -14.58 21.27 3.23
CA LYS A 6 -15.18 22.44 3.89
C LYS A 6 -15.80 22.06 5.24
N GLU A 7 -16.48 20.92 5.31
CA GLU A 7 -17.10 20.41 6.53
C GLU A 7 -16.05 20.09 7.60
N ALA A 8 -14.97 19.39 7.26
CA ALA A 8 -13.85 19.10 8.17
C ALA A 8 -13.12 20.37 8.66
N THR A 9 -13.12 21.43 7.84
CA THR A 9 -12.54 22.72 8.25
C THR A 9 -13.43 23.45 9.28
N GLN A 10 -14.75 23.28 9.18
CA GLN A 10 -15.73 23.97 10.02
C GLN A 10 -16.04 23.19 11.31
N ASN A 11 -16.06 21.85 11.26
CA ASN A 11 -16.41 20.99 12.37
C ASN A 11 -15.16 20.35 13.00
N LYS A 12 -14.95 20.57 14.30
CA LYS A 12 -13.82 19.99 15.04
C LYS A 12 -13.91 18.47 15.25
N GLU A 13 -15.08 17.87 15.10
CA GLU A 13 -15.31 16.43 15.30
C GLU A 13 -15.08 15.61 14.03
N ILE A 14 -14.92 16.27 12.88
CA ILE A 14 -14.76 15.62 11.58
C ILE A 14 -13.32 15.85 11.09
N GLU A 15 -12.74 14.79 10.52
CA GLU A 15 -11.47 14.84 9.79
C GLU A 15 -11.69 14.25 8.40
N THR A 16 -11.15 14.89 7.37
CA THR A 16 -11.18 14.36 6.00
C THR A 16 -9.75 14.14 5.55
N LEU A 17 -9.41 12.87 5.26
CA LEU A 17 -8.13 12.48 4.71
C LEU A 17 -8.31 12.11 3.24
N THR A 18 -7.52 12.72 2.37
CA THR A 18 -7.40 12.27 0.98
C THR A 18 -6.01 11.67 0.80
N PHE A 19 -5.94 10.46 0.28
CA PHE A 19 -4.66 9.82 0.00
C PHE A 19 -4.60 9.34 -1.44
N ASP A 20 -3.41 9.41 -2.01
CA ASP A 20 -3.13 8.96 -3.37
C ASP A 20 -1.78 8.27 -3.43
N MET A 21 -1.70 7.23 -4.25
CA MET A 21 -0.47 6.49 -4.49
C MET A 21 0.12 6.92 -5.82
N GLU A 22 1.34 7.45 -5.80
CA GLU A 22 2.04 7.78 -7.03
C GLU A 22 2.42 6.49 -7.80
N LYS A 23 2.66 6.63 -9.10
CA LYS A 23 3.31 5.59 -9.89
C LYS A 23 4.62 5.17 -9.22
N THR A 24 4.88 3.87 -9.21
CA THR A 24 6.11 3.30 -8.65
C THR A 24 7.35 3.88 -9.34
N LEU A 25 8.29 4.37 -8.54
CA LEU A 25 9.51 4.99 -9.03
C LEU A 25 10.65 3.96 -9.02
N PRO A 26 11.31 3.71 -10.16
CA PRO A 26 12.40 2.76 -10.23
C PRO A 26 13.71 3.34 -9.68
N LEU A 27 14.44 2.53 -8.94
CA LEU A 27 15.78 2.84 -8.44
C LEU A 27 16.78 1.75 -8.86
N PRO A 28 18.01 2.13 -9.23
CA PRO A 28 18.48 3.51 -9.46
C PRO A 28 17.87 4.10 -10.74
N HIS A 29 17.68 5.42 -10.75
CA HIS A 29 17.26 6.12 -11.95
C HIS A 29 18.47 6.46 -12.82
N LEU A 30 18.78 5.60 -13.80
CA LEU A 30 19.84 5.84 -14.78
C LEU A 30 19.24 6.01 -16.19
N SER A 31 19.86 6.87 -16.99
CA SER A 31 19.41 7.18 -18.36
C SER A 31 19.81 6.13 -19.41
N THR A 32 20.26 4.93 -19.00
CA THR A 32 20.76 3.89 -19.91
C THR A 32 19.65 2.89 -20.26
N ASN A 33 19.52 2.55 -21.55
CA ASN A 33 18.52 1.57 -22.02
C ASN A 33 18.67 0.18 -21.36
N ILE A 34 19.89 -0.16 -20.94
CA ILE A 34 20.19 -1.40 -20.23
C ILE A 34 19.39 -1.52 -18.92
N MET A 35 18.99 -0.40 -18.29
CA MET A 35 18.15 -0.45 -17.10
C MET A 35 16.73 -0.93 -17.37
N PHE A 36 16.20 -0.70 -18.57
CA PHE A 36 14.93 -1.30 -18.98
C PHE A 36 15.02 -2.83 -19.04
N TYR A 37 16.24 -3.32 -19.33
CA TYR A 37 16.91 -4.63 -19.32
C TYR A 37 17.16 -5.33 -17.97
N LYS A 38 16.95 -4.65 -16.85
CA LYS A 38 17.33 -5.15 -15.53
C LYS A 38 16.25 -4.97 -14.48
N ARG A 39 16.30 -5.84 -13.46
CA ARG A 39 15.45 -5.71 -12.28
C ARG A 39 15.83 -4.44 -11.50
N GLN A 40 14.81 -3.68 -11.13
CA GLN A 40 14.91 -2.39 -10.45
C GLN A 40 14.29 -2.50 -9.06
N LEU A 41 14.81 -1.71 -8.12
CA LEU A 41 14.22 -1.57 -6.80
C LEU A 41 13.07 -0.56 -6.87
N TRP A 42 11.92 -0.89 -6.29
CA TRP A 42 10.76 0.02 -6.30
C TRP A 42 10.74 0.94 -5.08
N LEU A 43 10.62 2.24 -5.35
CA LEU A 43 10.27 3.28 -4.39
C LEU A 43 8.78 3.60 -4.53
N TYR A 44 8.07 3.49 -3.42
CA TYR A 44 6.65 3.81 -3.30
C TYR A 44 6.47 5.17 -2.63
N ASN A 45 5.51 5.94 -3.09
CA ASN A 45 5.11 7.22 -2.51
C ASN A 45 3.61 7.22 -2.24
N CYS A 46 3.22 7.39 -0.98
CA CYS A 46 1.83 7.59 -0.56
C CYS A 46 1.67 9.02 -0.04
N GLY A 47 0.99 9.85 -0.84
CA GLY A 47 0.58 11.18 -0.43
C GLY A 47 -0.66 11.07 0.46
N ILE A 48 -0.63 11.68 1.64
CA ILE A 48 -1.78 11.83 2.52
C ILE A 48 -1.96 13.32 2.79
N TYR A 49 -3.13 13.84 2.49
CA TYR A 49 -3.53 15.20 2.79
C TYR A 49 -4.60 15.20 3.88
N ALA A 50 -4.29 15.85 5.00
CA ALA A 50 -5.22 16.10 6.09
C ALA A 50 -5.91 17.44 5.86
N ALA A 51 -7.20 17.40 5.53
CA ALA A 51 -7.97 18.57 5.13
C ALA A 51 -8.09 19.61 6.25
N LYS A 52 -8.15 19.17 7.50
CA LYS A 52 -8.33 20.06 8.66
C LYS A 52 -7.09 20.90 8.96
N GLU A 53 -5.91 20.29 8.88
CA GLU A 53 -4.63 20.97 9.07
C GLU A 53 -4.15 21.67 7.80
N GLY A 54 -4.74 21.34 6.64
CA GLY A 54 -4.26 21.80 5.33
C GLY A 54 -2.86 21.28 5.02
N LYS A 55 -2.47 20.13 5.59
CA LYS A 55 -1.11 19.60 5.51
C LYS A 55 -1.06 18.33 4.68
N SER A 56 -0.15 18.32 3.71
CA SER A 56 0.21 17.11 2.95
C SER A 56 1.47 16.48 3.50
N THR A 57 1.44 15.17 3.69
CA THR A 57 2.60 14.34 4.02
C THR A 57 2.83 13.34 2.91
N PHE A 58 4.07 13.21 2.45
CA PHE A 58 4.48 12.20 1.48
C PHE A 58 5.25 11.11 2.21
N ASN A 59 4.71 9.90 2.21
CA ASN A 59 5.29 8.76 2.88
C ASN A 59 5.99 7.92 1.82
N LEU A 60 7.33 7.94 1.85
CA LEU A 60 8.19 7.24 0.92
C LEU A 60 8.75 5.99 1.58
N TRP A 61 8.70 4.85 0.90
CA TRP A 61 9.35 3.62 1.34
C TRP A 61 9.74 2.74 0.16
N LEU A 62 10.76 1.92 0.37
CA LEU A 62 11.25 0.97 -0.62
C LEU A 62 10.54 -0.38 -0.47
N GLU A 63 10.51 -1.17 -1.54
CA GLU A 63 9.96 -2.53 -1.48
C GLU A 63 10.64 -3.43 -0.45
N GLY A 64 11.91 -3.16 -0.15
CA GLY A 64 12.67 -3.84 0.90
C GLY A 64 12.44 -3.29 2.31
N GLN A 65 11.59 -2.29 2.51
CA GLN A 65 11.33 -1.70 3.83
C GLN A 65 9.93 -2.03 4.35
N ALA A 66 8.95 -2.09 3.47
CA ALA A 66 7.58 -2.39 3.82
C ALA A 66 6.85 -3.13 2.68
N GLY A 67 5.70 -3.71 3.01
CA GLY A 67 4.95 -4.58 2.14
C GLY A 67 3.63 -5.00 2.76
N ARG A 68 2.86 -5.80 2.02
CA ARG A 68 1.61 -6.38 2.50
C ARG A 68 1.94 -7.49 3.50
N GLY A 69 1.42 -7.39 4.72
CA GLY A 69 1.61 -8.44 5.73
C GLY A 69 1.29 -7.98 7.16
N ALA A 70 1.61 -6.73 7.52
CA ALA A 70 1.23 -6.19 8.84
C ALA A 70 -0.30 -6.21 9.03
N GLN A 71 -1.03 -5.94 7.95
CA GLN A 71 -2.50 -5.99 7.91
C GLN A 71 -3.06 -7.41 8.05
N GLU A 72 -2.36 -8.46 7.64
CA GLU A 72 -2.88 -9.85 7.68
C GLU A 72 -3.20 -10.31 9.10
N LYS A 73 -2.42 -9.84 10.09
CA LYS A 73 -2.68 -10.13 11.50
C LYS A 73 -4.03 -9.56 11.94
N LEU A 74 -4.33 -8.32 11.55
CA LEU A 74 -5.60 -7.66 11.85
C LEU A 74 -6.76 -8.23 11.02
N GLU A 75 -6.50 -8.62 9.77
CA GLU A 75 -7.50 -9.26 8.90
C GLU A 75 -8.02 -10.57 9.49
N LYS A 76 -7.14 -11.35 10.14
CA LYS A 76 -7.53 -12.55 10.88
C LYS A 76 -8.43 -12.26 12.07
N GLU A 77 -8.54 -11.02 12.51
CA GLU A 77 -9.36 -10.66 13.67
C GLU A 77 -10.71 -10.02 13.26
N ILE A 78 -10.84 -9.58 12.02
CA ILE A 78 -12.08 -9.03 11.44
C ILE A 78 -12.76 -10.05 10.51
N THR A 79 -14.04 -9.83 10.17
CA THR A 79 -14.75 -10.63 9.16
C THR A 79 -15.06 -9.76 7.95
N ASN A 80 -14.55 -10.12 6.78
CA ASN A 80 -14.98 -9.49 5.53
C ASN A 80 -16.40 -9.99 5.19
N ARG A 81 -17.41 -9.16 5.45
CA ARG A 81 -18.82 -9.47 5.22
C ARG A 81 -19.15 -9.29 3.73
N LYS A 82 -19.49 -10.40 3.06
CA LYS A 82 -19.95 -10.42 1.64
C LYS A 82 -21.48 -10.57 1.49
N LYS A 83 -22.20 -10.88 2.58
CA LYS A 83 -23.66 -11.04 2.60
C LYS A 83 -24.24 -10.34 3.82
N ARG A 84 -25.36 -9.65 3.59
CA ARG A 84 -26.15 -8.97 4.64
C ARG A 84 -26.89 -9.98 5.52
N CYS A 85 -27.21 -9.56 6.74
CA CYS A 85 -28.51 -9.85 7.34
C CYS A 85 -29.53 -9.02 6.54
N GLU A 86 -30.52 -9.67 5.94
CA GLU A 86 -31.55 -9.14 5.02
C GLU A 86 -31.10 -8.87 3.56
N GLU A 87 -31.34 -9.89 2.74
CA GLU A 87 -31.53 -10.02 1.27
C GLU A 87 -30.64 -9.28 0.24
N ASP A 88 -29.92 -8.20 0.54
CA ASP A 88 -29.15 -7.48 -0.48
C ASP A 88 -27.69 -7.92 -0.58
N LYS A 89 -27.27 -8.28 -1.81
CA LYS A 89 -25.88 -8.58 -2.14
C LYS A 89 -25.06 -7.28 -2.19
N PHE A 90 -24.04 -7.21 -1.35
CA PHE A 90 -23.13 -6.07 -1.28
C PHE A 90 -21.96 -6.21 -2.26
N SER A 91 -21.59 -5.11 -2.94
CA SER A 91 -20.41 -5.03 -3.80
C SER A 91 -19.47 -3.93 -3.31
N TRP A 92 -18.27 -4.33 -2.85
CA TRP A 92 -17.22 -3.40 -2.45
C TRP A 92 -16.82 -2.42 -3.57
N LEU A 93 -16.94 -2.85 -4.82
CA LEU A 93 -16.58 -2.04 -6.00
C LEU A 93 -17.53 -0.86 -6.26
N LYS A 94 -18.72 -0.87 -5.65
CA LYS A 94 -19.72 0.18 -5.83
C LYS A 94 -19.69 1.24 -4.72
N ILE A 95 -18.82 1.09 -3.72
CA ILE A 95 -18.70 2.07 -2.65
C ILE A 95 -18.16 3.38 -3.22
N LYS A 96 -18.81 4.47 -2.85
CA LYS A 96 -18.42 5.84 -3.19
C LYS A 96 -17.82 6.55 -1.99
N GLU A 97 -18.40 6.34 -0.81
CA GLU A 97 -17.94 6.96 0.43
C GLU A 97 -17.86 5.95 1.57
N ILE A 98 -16.83 6.12 2.40
CA ILE A 98 -16.63 5.35 3.63
C ILE A 98 -16.49 6.35 4.78
N LYS A 99 -17.35 6.19 5.78
CA LYS A 99 -17.33 6.92 7.03
C LYS A 99 -16.98 5.97 8.16
N LEU A 100 -16.01 6.39 8.97
CA LEU A 100 -15.56 5.65 10.16
C LEU A 100 -15.81 6.53 11.37
N LEU A 101 -16.34 5.93 12.44
CA LEU A 101 -16.60 6.62 13.70
C LEU A 101 -15.67 6.05 14.78
N ASN A 102 -14.93 6.92 15.47
CA ASN A 102 -14.03 6.51 16.56
C ASN A 102 -14.78 5.76 17.68
N GLU A 103 -16.04 6.14 17.94
CA GLU A 103 -16.91 5.48 18.93
C GLU A 103 -17.33 4.06 18.53
N LYS A 104 -17.32 3.76 17.23
CA LYS A 104 -17.73 2.47 16.66
C LYS A 104 -16.62 1.88 15.78
N PRO A 105 -15.51 1.38 16.36
CA PRO A 105 -14.32 0.97 15.60
C PRO A 105 -14.52 -0.27 14.71
N PHE A 106 -15.63 -0.99 14.86
CA PHE A 106 -15.99 -2.14 14.02
C PHE A 106 -17.15 -1.86 13.07
N SER A 107 -17.65 -0.64 13.04
CA SER A 107 -18.73 -0.26 12.15
C SER A 107 -18.16 0.57 11.01
N ILE A 108 -18.31 0.07 9.80
CA ILE A 108 -17.99 0.81 8.58
C ILE A 108 -19.30 1.34 8.03
N PHE A 109 -19.44 2.66 7.92
CA PHE A 109 -20.59 3.32 7.33
C PHE A 109 -20.27 3.59 5.87
N ILE A 110 -21.10 3.12 4.94
CA ILE A 110 -20.82 3.24 3.52
C ILE A 110 -21.97 3.88 2.76
N GLU A 111 -21.62 4.58 1.68
CA GLU A 111 -22.57 5.11 0.71
C GLU A 111 -22.20 4.59 -0.68
N THR A 112 -23.22 4.16 -1.44
CA THR A 112 -23.06 3.56 -2.78
C THR A 112 -23.58 4.45 -3.90
N THR A 113 -24.30 5.50 -3.55
CA THR A 113 -24.90 6.51 -4.42
C THR A 113 -24.25 7.86 -4.08
N HIS A 114 -24.41 8.88 -4.91
CA HIS A 114 -23.99 10.26 -4.62
C HIS A 114 -25.21 11.15 -4.34
N ASP A 115 -26.33 10.52 -3.95
CA ASP A 115 -27.58 11.20 -3.75
C ASP A 115 -27.70 11.56 -2.27
N ALA A 116 -27.80 12.86 -1.97
CA ALA A 116 -27.88 13.40 -0.61
C ALA A 116 -29.06 12.89 0.24
N THR A 117 -29.89 12.00 -0.32
CA THR A 117 -31.02 11.34 0.32
C THR A 117 -30.73 9.92 0.78
N ASP A 118 -29.63 9.29 0.34
CA ASP A 118 -29.33 7.92 0.73
C ASP A 118 -28.63 7.89 2.10
N ASN A 119 -29.16 7.08 3.02
CA ASN A 119 -28.61 6.99 4.36
C ASN A 119 -27.37 6.09 4.35
N TYR A 120 -26.31 6.48 5.07
CA TYR A 120 -25.15 5.63 5.30
C TYR A 120 -25.58 4.24 5.81
N LYS A 121 -25.11 3.19 5.14
CA LYS A 121 -25.37 1.80 5.52
C LYS A 121 -24.27 1.32 6.46
N GLU A 122 -24.64 0.93 7.67
CA GLU A 122 -23.69 0.39 8.67
C GLU A 122 -23.35 -1.08 8.37
N ILE A 123 -22.05 -1.39 8.35
CA ILE A 123 -21.50 -2.74 8.24
C ILE A 123 -20.69 -3.04 9.49
N ASP A 124 -21.14 -4.03 10.27
CA ASP A 124 -20.38 -4.54 11.41
C ASP A 124 -19.39 -5.62 10.96
N ILE A 125 -18.09 -5.33 11.11
CA ILE A 125 -16.98 -6.23 10.76
C ILE A 125 -16.54 -7.14 11.92
N LYS A 126 -17.23 -7.14 13.07
CA LYS A 126 -16.96 -8.07 14.18
C LYS A 126 -17.09 -9.52 13.76
N LYS A 127 -16.17 -10.36 14.24
CA LYS A 127 -16.29 -11.82 14.27
C LYS A 127 -17.38 -12.23 15.29
N GLY A 128 -18.26 -13.15 14.92
CA GLY A 128 -19.37 -13.62 15.78
C GLY A 128 -18.95 -14.62 16.86
N LYS A 129 -19.68 -14.64 18.00
CA LYS A 129 -19.71 -15.61 19.12
C LYS A 129 -18.37 -16.29 19.51
N GLY A 130 -17.29 -15.52 19.59
CA GLY A 130 -16.17 -15.83 20.48
C GLY A 130 -16.19 -14.86 21.65
N ASN A 131 -15.58 -15.22 22.80
CA ASN A 131 -15.40 -14.29 23.92
C ASN A 131 -15.02 -12.91 23.39
N PRO A 132 -15.63 -11.82 23.89
CA PRO A 132 -15.28 -10.47 23.47
C PRO A 132 -13.85 -10.21 23.94
N GLN A 133 -12.86 -10.66 23.18
CA GLN A 133 -11.54 -10.10 23.25
C GLN A 133 -11.75 -8.67 22.79
N THR A 134 -11.70 -7.77 23.75
CA THR A 134 -11.46 -6.35 23.57
C THR A 134 -10.34 -6.21 22.56
N MET A 135 -10.69 -6.06 21.28
CA MET A 135 -9.74 -5.69 20.25
C MET A 135 -9.35 -4.26 20.57
N LEU A 136 -8.30 -4.14 21.34
CA LEU A 136 -7.48 -2.96 21.32
C LEU A 136 -6.80 -3.00 19.95
N PHE A 137 -7.39 -2.31 18.96
CA PHE A 137 -6.61 -1.81 17.80
C PHE A 137 -5.34 -1.08 18.28
N SER A 138 -5.34 -0.64 19.54
CA SER A 138 -4.22 -0.17 20.35
C SER A 138 -3.11 -1.19 20.63
N ARG A 139 -3.22 -2.47 20.24
CA ARG A 139 -2.05 -3.35 20.17
C ARG A 139 -1.10 -2.77 19.13
N HIS A 140 0.04 -2.23 19.58
CA HIS A 140 1.05 -1.62 18.72
C HIS A 140 1.30 -2.47 17.47
N LEU A 141 0.98 -1.92 16.29
CA LEU A 141 1.39 -2.47 15.00
C LEU A 141 2.90 -2.67 15.06
N GLN A 142 3.34 -3.93 15.15
CA GLN A 142 4.75 -4.26 15.15
C GLN A 142 5.27 -4.19 13.72
N PRO A 143 6.43 -3.55 13.48
CA PRO A 143 7.09 -3.63 12.18
C PRO A 143 7.26 -5.09 11.77
N LEU A 144 6.73 -5.45 10.60
CA LEU A 144 6.83 -6.83 10.10
C LEU A 144 8.26 -7.17 9.69
N TRP A 145 8.99 -6.18 9.18
CA TRP A 145 10.38 -6.29 8.73
C TRP A 145 11.26 -5.26 9.46
N PRO A 146 11.61 -5.50 10.73
CA PRO A 146 12.43 -4.55 11.50
C PRO A 146 13.83 -4.34 10.91
N ASN A 147 14.34 -5.34 10.18
CA ASN A 147 15.67 -5.32 9.55
C ASN A 147 15.60 -5.22 8.02
N GLY A 148 14.43 -4.87 7.46
CA GLY A 148 14.18 -4.89 6.02
C GLY A 148 13.63 -6.22 5.51
N LYS A 149 12.79 -6.11 4.49
CA LYS A 149 12.24 -7.21 3.71
C LYS A 149 13.28 -7.63 2.65
N PRO A 150 13.61 -8.93 2.55
CA PRO A 150 14.51 -9.40 1.52
C PRO A 150 13.92 -9.21 0.12
N VAL A 151 14.80 -9.02 -0.86
CA VAL A 151 14.49 -9.01 -2.30
C VAL A 151 14.97 -10.30 -2.95
N ALA A 152 14.47 -10.63 -4.14
CA ALA A 152 14.95 -11.81 -4.85
C ALA A 152 16.46 -11.73 -5.13
N GLU A 153 17.17 -12.85 -4.96
CA GLU A 153 18.62 -12.91 -5.19
C GLU A 153 19.00 -12.48 -6.62
N ALA A 154 18.17 -12.83 -7.61
CA ALA A 154 18.35 -12.41 -9.00
C ALA A 154 18.27 -10.88 -9.17
N LYS A 155 17.36 -10.21 -8.44
CA LYS A 155 17.26 -8.75 -8.41
C LYS A 155 18.48 -8.14 -7.74
N LEU A 156 18.93 -8.70 -6.61
CA LEU A 156 20.12 -8.24 -5.91
C LEU A 156 21.37 -8.32 -6.79
N LYS A 157 21.51 -9.41 -7.56
CA LYS A 157 22.60 -9.59 -8.53
C LYS A 157 22.56 -8.54 -9.64
N ASP A 158 21.39 -8.27 -10.21
CA ASP A 158 21.23 -7.21 -11.21
C ASP A 158 21.57 -5.84 -10.61
N ILE A 159 21.08 -5.51 -9.40
CA ILE A 159 21.40 -4.28 -8.68
C ILE A 159 22.90 -4.08 -8.48
N LYS A 160 23.59 -5.13 -8.04
CA LYS A 160 25.04 -5.07 -7.80
C LYS A 160 25.85 -4.91 -9.10
N SER A 161 25.31 -5.39 -10.23
CA SER A 161 26.02 -5.33 -11.53
C SER A 161 26.25 -3.89 -12.04
N TYR A 162 25.41 -2.94 -11.63
CA TYR A 162 25.48 -1.54 -12.05
C TYR A 162 25.84 -0.58 -10.91
N LEU A 163 26.56 -1.05 -9.89
CA LEU A 163 27.15 -0.13 -8.90
C LEU A 163 28.12 0.87 -9.55
N ASN A 164 28.79 0.51 -10.63
CA ASN A 164 29.75 1.39 -11.32
C ASN A 164 29.16 2.75 -11.75
N PRO A 165 28.01 2.82 -12.44
CA PRO A 165 27.37 4.10 -12.76
C PRO A 165 26.65 4.78 -11.59
N ILE A 166 26.45 4.11 -10.45
CA ILE A 166 25.85 4.71 -9.25
C ILE A 166 26.92 5.53 -8.51
N PRO A 167 26.59 6.72 -7.99
CA PRO A 167 27.52 7.48 -7.13
C PRO A 167 28.06 6.64 -5.97
N PRO A 168 29.38 6.65 -5.69
CA PRO A 168 29.96 5.87 -4.58
C PRO A 168 29.35 6.14 -3.20
N ALA A 169 28.80 7.34 -3.01
CA ALA A 169 28.08 7.70 -1.78
C ALA A 169 26.84 6.83 -1.51
N ASP A 170 26.21 6.32 -2.57
CA ASP A 170 24.98 5.53 -2.48
C ASP A 170 25.26 4.02 -2.49
N HIS A 171 26.50 3.59 -2.76
CA HIS A 171 26.88 2.18 -2.76
C HIS A 171 26.54 1.45 -1.46
N PRO A 172 26.77 2.02 -0.25
CA PRO A 172 26.45 1.35 1.01
C PRO A 172 24.98 0.93 1.10
N PHE A 173 24.07 1.71 0.52
CA PHE A 173 22.65 1.39 0.51
C PHE A 173 22.37 0.11 -0.28
N TYR A 174 22.88 0.00 -1.52
CA TYR A 174 22.66 -1.17 -2.38
C TYR A 174 23.42 -2.43 -1.92
N VAL A 175 24.60 -2.26 -1.32
CA VAL A 175 25.40 -3.37 -0.79
C VAL A 175 24.72 -4.03 0.42
N ASN A 176 24.02 -3.24 1.25
CA ASN A 176 23.34 -3.73 2.45
C ASN A 176 21.96 -4.36 2.19
N LEU A 177 21.51 -4.44 0.93
CA LEU A 177 20.27 -5.12 0.57
C LEU A 177 20.40 -6.63 0.83
N ILE A 178 19.35 -7.21 1.40
CA ILE A 178 19.27 -8.63 1.75
C ILE A 178 18.61 -9.39 0.60
N GLY A 179 19.29 -10.41 0.09
CA GLY A 179 18.78 -11.31 -0.93
C GLY A 179 18.18 -12.57 -0.32
N ASP A 180 17.18 -13.13 -0.98
CA ASP A 180 16.56 -14.41 -0.66
C ASP A 180 16.29 -15.18 -1.96
N ASP A 181 16.75 -16.43 -2.00
CA ASP A 181 16.67 -17.32 -3.16
C ASP A 181 15.29 -18.01 -3.28
N THR A 182 14.49 -17.97 -2.23
CA THR A 182 13.11 -18.51 -2.21
C THR A 182 12.09 -17.56 -2.82
N ILE A 183 12.47 -16.29 -3.02
CA ILE A 183 11.59 -15.27 -3.60
C ILE A 183 11.67 -15.35 -5.12
N GLU A 184 10.65 -15.94 -5.72
CA GLU A 184 10.42 -15.86 -7.16
C GLU A 184 9.75 -14.52 -7.49
N GLU A 185 10.42 -13.71 -8.33
CA GLU A 185 9.80 -12.53 -8.92
C GLU A 185 9.01 -12.92 -10.15
N ASP A 186 7.81 -12.35 -10.26
CA ASP A 186 6.99 -12.48 -11.46
C ASP A 186 7.67 -11.74 -12.63
N THR A 187 8.47 -12.50 -13.39
CA THR A 187 9.15 -12.05 -14.59
C THR A 187 8.38 -12.41 -15.86
N GLU A 188 7.05 -12.57 -15.83
CA GLU A 188 6.25 -12.96 -17.02
C GLU A 188 6.37 -11.97 -18.21
N GLY A 189 6.95 -10.78 -18.03
CA GLY A 189 7.33 -9.86 -19.11
C GLY A 189 8.78 -9.95 -19.60
N TYR A 190 9.56 -10.91 -19.10
CA TYR A 190 11.03 -10.95 -19.18
C TYR A 190 11.56 -12.34 -19.54
N ASN A 191 10.86 -13.04 -20.42
CA ASN A 191 11.35 -14.33 -20.89
C ASN A 191 12.70 -14.18 -21.60
N ALA A 192 13.57 -15.14 -21.33
CA ALA A 192 15.02 -15.12 -21.44
C ALA A 192 15.60 -15.08 -22.88
N GLU A 193 14.77 -14.91 -23.90
CA GLU A 193 15.18 -14.73 -25.28
C GLU A 193 14.97 -13.27 -25.67
N LEU A 194 16.06 -12.51 -25.76
CA LEU A 194 16.04 -11.20 -26.38
C LEU A 194 15.63 -11.39 -27.85
N ASP A 195 14.45 -10.91 -28.25
CA ASP A 195 13.94 -10.97 -29.63
C ASP A 195 14.65 -9.95 -30.57
N PHE A 196 15.89 -9.59 -30.25
CA PHE A 196 16.69 -8.70 -31.06
C PHE A 196 18.14 -9.20 -31.11
N GLN A 197 18.69 -9.26 -32.31
CA GLN A 197 20.09 -9.59 -32.52
C GLN A 197 20.94 -8.39 -32.09
N ILE A 198 21.88 -8.62 -31.18
CA ILE A 198 22.91 -7.64 -30.84
C ILE A 198 23.80 -7.50 -32.09
N GLN A 199 23.82 -6.31 -32.69
CA GLN A 199 24.76 -6.00 -33.77
C GLN A 199 26.14 -5.79 -33.13
N GLU A 200 27.08 -6.69 -33.39
CA GLU A 200 28.50 -6.50 -33.05
C GLU A 200 29.15 -5.63 -34.13
N ASP A 201 29.86 -4.57 -33.70
CA ASP A 201 30.70 -3.71 -34.56
C ASP A 201 32.02 -4.39 -34.94
#